data_AF-A0A2N7YUU7-F1
#
_entry.id   AF-A0A2N7YUU7-F1
#
_cell.length_a   1.000
_cell.length_b   1.000
_cell.length_c   1.000
_cell.angle_alpha   90.00
_cell.angle_beta   90.00
_cell.angle_gamma   90.00
#
_symmetry.space_group_name_H-M   'P 1'
#
loop_
_entity.id
_entity.type
_entity.pdbx_description
1 polymer ?
#
loop_
_entity_poly.entity_id
_entity_poly.type
_entity_poly.pdbx_seq_one_letter_code
_entity_poly.pdbx_strand_id
1 'polypeptide(L)'
;MNPQGKPDFRDPDTVRDPYPAYAFLRTHHPVYWSSQHKAWMLTRFDDVFKAQSDATRYSSDRIRQLVNAQLPPEKRAMYEPFIEKASRWMYAQDGKVHEASRHLLGRAFTPRSIEALRADVQAVTDELLATVGPSAELMSRLFNQVPARVLAMLYGIPKKDALKLRRWTDVILMFLVGNLDPANTPGAAAQGLEEMYAYFGNLIERRRQAPRDDLVSRVIAAAGPDTSTDDLLAQVAFVLVAGYTTSADMLGIGLWYLLTNPAQLNALLADGSLMKPAIEEMLRIDPSGQFSHRVVTQDIELRGQTLRKGDLVYLIRAAANRDPAHFADPDRFNIQRAKNDHLAFGRGVHFCLGPALFRLEAEVVFSSLLKRFPNLRLLEKKPPVWRTSNLQFRGLKTLHVELEPIPKGASIQRCFSAAPWEKNGGYCRALRVGETIVTSGTVAFDEQGNPYASDDVYLQTRRCLEIIEAALKRLGTDRTRVIATRMYTTNVKWWPQIAQAHKEFFEGCEPTTMLLGVKALITPDYLVEIEAQAQAPEARP
;
A
#
# COMPACT_ATOMS: atom_id res chain seq x y z
N MET A 1 -26.33 -2.64 -16.49
CA MET A 1 -27.73 -2.91 -16.07
C MET A 1 -28.12 -4.30 -16.55
N ASN A 2 -28.89 -5.05 -15.77
CA ASN A 2 -29.45 -6.35 -16.14
C ASN A 2 -30.69 -6.17 -17.05
N PRO A 3 -31.27 -7.25 -17.60
CA PRO A 3 -32.45 -7.17 -18.48
C PRO A 3 -33.71 -6.53 -17.85
N GLN A 4 -33.72 -6.33 -16.52
CA GLN A 4 -34.81 -5.68 -15.79
C GLN A 4 -34.51 -4.20 -15.47
N GLY A 5 -33.44 -3.62 -16.04
CA GLY A 5 -33.04 -2.23 -15.76
C GLY A 5 -32.52 -2.02 -14.34
N LYS A 6 -31.93 -3.04 -13.71
CA LYS A 6 -31.31 -2.95 -12.38
C LYS A 6 -29.80 -3.21 -12.46
N PRO A 7 -28.97 -2.84 -11.46
CA PRO A 7 -27.55 -3.14 -11.51
C PRO A 7 -27.26 -4.65 -11.64
N ASP A 8 -26.24 -5.01 -12.42
CA ASP A 8 -25.75 -6.39 -12.54
C ASP A 8 -24.41 -6.50 -11.82
N PHE A 9 -24.40 -7.11 -10.64
CA PHE A 9 -23.18 -7.25 -9.84
C PHE A 9 -22.36 -8.50 -10.25
N ARG A 10 -22.64 -9.12 -11.39
CA ARG A 10 -21.76 -10.11 -12.05
C ARG A 10 -20.88 -9.47 -13.11
N ASP A 11 -21.28 -8.31 -13.60
CA ASP A 11 -20.53 -7.54 -14.58
C ASP A 11 -19.24 -7.02 -13.93
N PRO A 12 -18.05 -7.44 -14.42
CA PRO A 12 -16.78 -6.98 -13.89
C PRO A 12 -16.63 -5.46 -13.87
N ASP A 13 -17.27 -4.73 -14.79
CA ASP A 13 -17.23 -3.26 -14.80
C ASP A 13 -18.05 -2.66 -13.66
N THR A 14 -19.20 -3.26 -13.33
CA THR A 14 -19.99 -2.88 -12.16
C THR A 14 -19.27 -3.22 -10.86
N VAL A 15 -18.55 -4.35 -10.79
CA VAL A 15 -17.71 -4.68 -9.62
C VAL A 15 -16.50 -3.74 -9.52
N ARG A 16 -15.90 -3.37 -10.67
CA ARG A 16 -14.80 -2.40 -10.74
C ARG A 16 -15.20 -1.01 -10.26
N ASP A 17 -16.43 -0.57 -10.50
CA ASP A 17 -16.96 0.67 -9.94
C ASP A 17 -18.44 0.50 -9.52
N PRO A 18 -18.70 0.10 -8.26
CA PRO A 18 -20.05 -0.19 -7.81
C PRO A 18 -20.81 1.07 -7.37
N TYR A 19 -20.17 2.24 -7.30
CA TYR A 19 -20.77 3.45 -6.76
C TYR A 19 -21.98 3.96 -7.57
N PRO A 20 -21.96 3.96 -8.91
CA PRO A 20 -23.15 4.27 -9.71
C PRO A 20 -24.31 3.30 -9.43
N ALA A 21 -24.03 2.00 -9.31
CA ALA A 21 -25.02 0.99 -8.98
C ALA A 21 -25.61 1.19 -7.57
N TYR A 22 -24.76 1.50 -6.59
CA TYR A 22 -25.19 1.83 -5.23
C TYR A 22 -26.01 3.11 -5.18
N ALA A 23 -25.65 4.14 -5.93
CA ALA A 23 -26.43 5.38 -6.02
C ALA A 23 -27.82 5.15 -6.62
N PHE A 24 -27.91 4.34 -7.67
CA PHE A 24 -29.18 3.92 -8.27
C PHE A 24 -30.05 3.17 -7.25
N LEU A 25 -29.52 2.13 -6.59
CA LEU A 25 -30.27 1.39 -5.57
C LEU A 25 -30.69 2.30 -4.42
N ARG A 26 -29.79 3.12 -3.88
CA ARG A 26 -30.09 4.04 -2.79
C ARG A 26 -31.26 4.98 -3.12
N THR A 27 -31.35 5.42 -4.38
CA THR A 27 -32.40 6.34 -4.86
C THR A 27 -33.72 5.63 -5.13
N HIS A 28 -33.70 4.50 -5.85
CA HIS A 28 -34.90 3.86 -6.38
C HIS A 28 -35.34 2.60 -5.61
N HIS A 29 -34.39 1.88 -5.02
CA HIS A 29 -34.60 0.59 -4.36
C HIS A 29 -33.72 0.45 -3.10
N PRO A 30 -33.90 1.31 -2.07
CA PRO A 30 -32.99 1.37 -0.93
C PRO A 30 -32.93 0.07 -0.10
N VAL A 31 -34.00 -0.74 -0.20
CA VAL A 31 -34.12 -2.13 0.27
C VAL A 31 -34.36 -3.00 -0.96
N TYR A 32 -33.33 -3.69 -1.44
CA TYR A 32 -33.37 -4.38 -2.73
C TYR A 32 -33.11 -5.89 -2.61
N TRP A 33 -34.01 -6.73 -3.12
CA TRP A 33 -33.73 -8.16 -3.25
C TRP A 33 -32.84 -8.44 -4.47
N SER A 34 -31.61 -8.88 -4.22
CA SER A 34 -30.67 -9.29 -5.25
C SER A 34 -30.83 -10.78 -5.54
N SER A 35 -31.47 -11.11 -6.67
CA SER A 35 -31.63 -12.51 -7.10
C SER A 35 -30.28 -13.23 -7.31
N GLN A 36 -29.26 -12.48 -7.74
CA GLN A 36 -27.89 -12.99 -7.88
C GLN A 36 -27.32 -13.46 -6.54
N HIS A 37 -27.46 -12.65 -5.49
CA HIS A 37 -26.88 -12.95 -4.18
C HIS A 37 -27.83 -13.73 -3.27
N LYS A 38 -29.11 -13.88 -3.68
CA LYS A 38 -30.22 -14.41 -2.88
C LYS A 38 -30.27 -13.73 -1.51
N ALA A 39 -30.15 -12.41 -1.52
CA ALA A 39 -30.05 -11.59 -0.33
C ALA A 39 -30.67 -10.21 -0.56
N TRP A 40 -31.17 -9.62 0.51
CA TRP A 40 -31.53 -8.21 0.57
C TRP A 40 -30.28 -7.34 0.62
N MET A 41 -30.28 -6.18 -0.03
CA MET A 41 -29.22 -5.18 0.01
C MET A 41 -29.78 -3.89 0.61
N LEU A 42 -29.19 -3.43 1.71
CA LEU A 42 -29.52 -2.16 2.36
C LEU A 42 -28.47 -1.12 2.01
N THR A 43 -28.89 0.04 1.50
CA THR A 43 -27.97 1.04 0.91
C THR A 43 -28.04 2.43 1.54
N ARG A 44 -29.08 2.73 2.33
CA ARG A 44 -29.21 4.00 3.07
C ARG A 44 -28.46 3.93 4.40
N PHE A 45 -27.89 5.07 4.82
CA PHE A 45 -27.06 5.16 6.02
C PHE A 45 -27.82 4.69 7.27
N ASP A 46 -29.01 5.25 7.51
CA ASP A 46 -29.81 4.93 8.69
C ASP A 46 -30.19 3.46 8.79
N ASP A 47 -30.52 2.83 7.65
CA ASP A 47 -30.95 1.43 7.62
C ASP A 47 -29.76 0.51 7.94
N VAL A 48 -28.61 0.78 7.33
CA VAL A 48 -27.35 0.06 7.60
C VAL A 48 -26.91 0.26 9.05
N PHE A 49 -26.94 1.49 9.56
CA PHE A 49 -26.56 1.83 10.93
C PHE A 49 -27.43 1.10 11.96
N LYS A 50 -28.76 1.14 11.77
CA LYS A 50 -29.73 0.49 12.67
C LYS A 50 -29.56 -1.03 12.63
N ALA A 51 -29.43 -1.62 11.44
CA ALA A 51 -29.23 -3.06 11.29
C ALA A 51 -27.90 -3.54 11.91
N GLN A 52 -26.81 -2.77 11.80
CA GLN A 52 -25.55 -3.10 12.47
C GLN A 52 -25.63 -3.01 13.99
N SER A 53 -26.45 -2.10 14.50
CA SER A 53 -26.66 -1.91 15.94
C SER A 53 -27.61 -2.93 16.57
N ASP A 54 -28.31 -3.71 15.75
CA ASP A 54 -29.38 -4.62 16.18
C ASP A 54 -29.03 -6.08 15.89
N ALA A 55 -28.13 -6.63 16.71
CA ALA A 55 -27.68 -8.01 16.57
C ALA A 55 -28.76 -9.06 16.91
N THR A 56 -29.88 -8.65 17.53
CA THR A 56 -30.96 -9.59 17.87
C THR A 56 -31.83 -9.88 16.66
N ARG A 57 -32.13 -8.87 15.83
CA ARG A 57 -32.89 -9.03 14.59
C ARG A 57 -32.01 -9.36 13.38
N TYR A 58 -30.75 -8.94 13.41
CA TYR A 58 -29.78 -9.16 12.36
C TYR A 58 -28.59 -9.95 12.91
N SER A 59 -28.70 -11.28 12.81
CA SER A 59 -27.74 -12.25 13.34
C SER A 59 -26.46 -12.34 12.49
N SER A 60 -25.32 -12.51 13.16
CA SER A 60 -24.04 -12.82 12.52
C SER A 60 -23.83 -14.33 12.31
N ASP A 61 -24.61 -15.21 12.93
CA ASP A 61 -24.58 -16.65 12.62
C ASP A 61 -25.20 -16.94 11.24
N ARG A 62 -24.32 -17.03 10.23
CA ARG A 62 -24.73 -16.97 8.82
C ARG A 62 -23.87 -17.74 7.83
N ILE A 63 -22.78 -18.37 8.27
CA ILE A 63 -21.80 -18.96 7.35
C ILE A 63 -22.47 -20.04 6.49
N ARG A 64 -23.31 -20.89 7.10
CA ARG A 64 -24.06 -21.92 6.38
C ARG A 64 -25.02 -21.33 5.36
N GLN A 65 -25.75 -20.27 5.72
CA GLN A 65 -26.70 -19.59 4.85
C GLN A 65 -25.99 -18.95 3.64
N LEU A 66 -24.83 -18.32 3.86
CA LEU A 66 -24.00 -17.77 2.78
C LEU A 66 -23.55 -18.86 1.80
N VAL A 67 -23.02 -19.98 2.32
CA VAL A 67 -22.61 -21.11 1.47
C VAL A 67 -23.80 -21.66 0.69
N ASN A 68 -24.94 -21.87 1.35
CA ASN A 68 -26.15 -22.39 0.72
C ASN A 68 -26.71 -21.47 -0.38
N ALA A 69 -26.59 -20.16 -0.21
CA ALA A 69 -27.05 -19.18 -1.20
C ALA A 69 -26.21 -19.22 -2.48
N GLN A 70 -24.89 -19.40 -2.35
CA GLN A 70 -23.93 -19.34 -3.45
C GLN A 70 -23.69 -20.69 -4.14
N LEU A 71 -23.96 -21.82 -3.46
CA LEU A 71 -23.68 -23.16 -3.99
C LEU A 71 -24.92 -24.03 -4.17
N PRO A 72 -24.96 -24.82 -5.25
CA PRO A 72 -25.99 -25.82 -5.44
C PRO A 72 -25.81 -26.98 -4.42
N PRO A 73 -26.89 -27.71 -4.05
CA PRO A 73 -26.87 -28.70 -2.97
C PRO A 73 -25.75 -29.74 -3.05
N GLU A 74 -25.47 -30.26 -4.24
CA GLU A 74 -24.47 -31.28 -4.52
C GLU A 74 -23.02 -30.82 -4.25
N LYS A 75 -22.77 -29.51 -4.20
CA LYS A 75 -21.44 -28.94 -3.88
C LYS A 75 -21.31 -28.48 -2.44
N ARG A 76 -22.32 -28.63 -1.58
CA ARG A 76 -22.26 -28.11 -0.20
C ARG A 76 -21.42 -28.97 0.72
N ALA A 77 -21.41 -30.29 0.54
CA ALA A 77 -20.69 -31.22 1.43
C ALA A 77 -19.18 -30.92 1.50
N MET A 78 -18.55 -30.53 0.39
CA MET A 78 -17.12 -30.18 0.37
C MET A 78 -16.79 -28.89 1.13
N TYR A 79 -17.78 -28.07 1.49
CA TYR A 79 -17.61 -26.84 2.27
C TYR A 79 -17.85 -27.06 3.76
N GLU A 80 -18.30 -28.24 4.20
CA GLU A 80 -18.65 -28.49 5.59
C GLU A 80 -17.47 -28.28 6.58
N PRO A 81 -16.23 -28.73 6.28
CA PRO A 81 -15.09 -28.43 7.15
C PRO A 81 -14.81 -26.93 7.29
N PHE A 82 -15.06 -26.17 6.23
CA PHE A 82 -14.95 -24.71 6.27
C PHE A 82 -16.10 -24.09 7.09
N ILE A 83 -17.35 -24.54 6.89
CA ILE A 83 -18.52 -24.04 7.63
C ILE A 83 -18.31 -24.26 9.13
N GLU A 84 -17.89 -25.44 9.55
CA GLU A 84 -17.64 -25.76 10.95
C GLU A 84 -16.60 -24.82 11.57
N LYS A 85 -15.45 -24.67 10.90
CA LYS A 85 -14.34 -23.82 11.36
C LYS A 85 -14.71 -22.33 11.38
N ALA A 86 -15.33 -21.84 10.31
CA ALA A 86 -15.66 -20.43 10.17
C ALA A 86 -16.84 -20.00 11.05
N SER A 87 -17.76 -20.91 11.39
CA SER A 87 -18.85 -20.64 12.35
C SER A 87 -18.32 -20.45 13.78
N ARG A 88 -17.11 -20.94 14.09
CA ARG A 88 -16.42 -20.68 15.37
C ARG A 88 -15.68 -19.33 15.42
N TRP A 89 -15.54 -18.63 14.29
CA TRP A 89 -14.91 -17.31 14.31
C TRP A 89 -15.84 -16.32 15.00
N MET A 90 -15.30 -15.44 15.85
CA MET A 90 -16.07 -14.37 16.51
C MET A 90 -16.96 -13.58 15.53
N TYR A 91 -16.49 -13.37 14.29
CA TYR A 91 -17.23 -12.67 13.24
C TYR A 91 -18.56 -13.34 12.82
N ALA A 92 -18.72 -14.63 13.11
CA ALA A 92 -19.87 -15.45 12.74
C ALA A 92 -20.71 -15.91 13.95
N GLN A 93 -20.48 -15.33 15.12
CA GLN A 93 -21.17 -15.71 16.37
C GLN A 93 -22.07 -14.58 16.86
N ASP A 94 -23.04 -14.91 17.70
CA ASP A 94 -23.90 -13.94 18.39
C ASP A 94 -23.90 -14.15 19.92
N GLY A 95 -24.46 -13.18 20.64
CA GLY A 95 -24.71 -13.26 22.08
C GLY A 95 -23.48 -13.61 22.93
N LYS A 96 -23.68 -14.48 23.93
CA LYS A 96 -22.63 -14.86 24.90
C LYS A 96 -21.42 -15.53 24.27
N VAL A 97 -21.62 -16.31 23.20
CA VAL A 97 -20.52 -16.98 22.50
C VAL A 97 -19.64 -15.94 21.81
N HIS A 98 -20.25 -14.96 21.13
CA HIS A 98 -19.53 -13.82 20.56
C HIS A 98 -18.81 -13.00 21.63
N GLU A 99 -19.46 -12.70 22.76
CA GLU A 99 -18.86 -11.94 23.86
C GLU A 99 -17.61 -12.63 24.42
N ALA A 100 -17.67 -13.95 24.62
CA ALA A 100 -16.53 -14.75 25.07
C ALA A 100 -15.38 -14.72 24.04
N SER A 101 -15.66 -14.98 22.75
CA SER A 101 -14.65 -14.93 21.69
C SER A 101 -14.04 -13.54 21.52
N ARG A 102 -14.84 -12.49 21.66
CA ARG A 102 -14.38 -11.09 21.63
C ARG A 102 -13.49 -10.76 22.82
N HIS A 103 -13.80 -11.29 24.00
CA HIS A 103 -12.97 -11.15 25.19
C HIS A 103 -11.56 -11.72 24.97
N LEU A 104 -11.45 -12.91 24.35
CA LEU A 104 -10.16 -13.56 24.06
C LEU A 104 -9.23 -12.65 23.24
N LEU A 105 -9.79 -11.97 22.22
CA LEU A 105 -9.02 -11.10 21.33
C LEU A 105 -8.77 -9.71 21.91
N GLY A 106 -9.66 -9.21 22.79
CA GLY A 106 -9.63 -7.83 23.27
C GLY A 106 -8.31 -7.38 23.89
N ARG A 107 -7.61 -8.27 24.61
CA ARG A 107 -6.32 -7.96 25.27
C ARG A 107 -5.15 -7.76 24.29
N ALA A 108 -5.26 -8.27 23.07
CA ALA A 108 -4.24 -8.09 22.05
C ALA A 108 -4.41 -6.78 21.26
N PHE A 109 -5.64 -6.26 21.20
CA PHE A 109 -5.98 -5.07 20.42
C PHE A 109 -6.23 -3.82 21.29
N THR A 110 -5.62 -3.76 22.48
CA THR A 110 -5.69 -2.55 23.31
C THR A 110 -4.92 -1.40 22.66
N PRO A 111 -5.31 -0.12 22.87
CA PRO A 111 -4.57 1.02 22.32
C PRO A 111 -3.08 1.00 22.65
N ARG A 112 -2.72 0.61 23.89
CA ARG A 112 -1.32 0.47 24.32
C ARG A 112 -0.59 -0.63 23.56
N SER A 113 -1.21 -1.81 23.38
CA SER A 113 -0.61 -2.92 22.63
C SER A 113 -0.36 -2.53 21.17
N ILE A 114 -1.31 -1.81 20.56
CA ILE A 114 -1.18 -1.36 19.19
C ILE A 114 -0.10 -0.28 19.06
N GLU A 115 -0.08 0.71 19.94
CA GLU A 115 0.91 1.79 19.89
C GLU A 115 2.34 1.27 20.07
N ALA A 116 2.54 0.18 20.84
CA ALA A 116 3.84 -0.48 20.97
C ALA A 116 4.40 -1.01 19.63
N LEU A 117 3.54 -1.25 18.63
CA LEU A 117 3.97 -1.69 17.29
C LEU A 117 4.48 -0.54 16.41
N ARG A 118 4.35 0.74 16.82
CA ARG A 118 4.68 1.89 15.97
C ARG A 118 6.12 1.85 15.46
N ALA A 119 7.08 1.58 16.33
CA ALA A 119 8.49 1.53 15.97
C ALA A 119 8.77 0.41 14.96
N ASP A 120 8.14 -0.75 15.14
CA ASP A 120 8.28 -1.88 14.23
C ASP A 120 7.65 -1.61 12.87
N VAL A 121 6.45 -1.00 12.84
CA VAL A 121 5.76 -0.61 11.60
C VAL A 121 6.60 0.44 10.84
N GLN A 122 7.22 1.39 11.56
CA GLN A 122 8.14 2.37 11.00
C GLN A 122 9.35 1.69 10.36
N ALA A 123 10.03 0.81 11.10
CA ALA A 123 11.20 0.08 10.61
C ALA A 123 10.88 -0.77 9.36
N VAL A 124 9.73 -1.47 9.36
CA VAL A 124 9.28 -2.24 8.20
C VAL A 124 9.01 -1.34 7.00
N THR A 125 8.37 -0.19 7.22
CA THR A 125 8.06 0.77 6.16
C THR A 125 9.34 1.35 5.56
N ASP A 126 10.29 1.78 6.39
CA ASP A 126 11.56 2.35 5.94
C ASP A 126 12.41 1.34 5.18
N GLU A 127 12.47 0.08 5.64
CA GLU A 127 13.13 -1.02 4.94
C GLU A 127 12.52 -1.23 3.54
N LEU A 128 11.19 -1.27 3.43
CA LEU A 128 10.51 -1.48 2.15
C LEU A 128 10.75 -0.30 1.20
N LEU A 129 10.62 0.94 1.70
CA LEU A 129 10.87 2.15 0.92
C LEU A 129 12.34 2.28 0.51
N ALA A 130 13.30 1.74 1.26
CA ALA A 130 14.71 1.72 0.85
C ALA A 130 14.98 0.88 -0.41
N THR A 131 14.08 -0.06 -0.74
CA THR A 131 14.26 -1.00 -1.86
C THR A 131 13.45 -0.66 -3.11
N VAL A 132 12.63 0.40 -3.09
CA VAL A 132 11.87 0.83 -4.29
C VAL A 132 12.75 1.72 -5.16
N GLY A 133 12.74 1.45 -6.48
CA GLY A 133 13.42 2.30 -7.46
C GLY A 133 12.62 3.56 -7.79
N PRO A 134 13.04 4.37 -8.78
CA PRO A 134 12.36 5.62 -9.16
C PRO A 134 10.93 5.41 -9.70
N SER A 135 10.56 4.17 -10.03
CA SER A 135 9.19 3.76 -10.33
C SER A 135 8.94 2.36 -9.76
N ALA A 136 7.73 2.10 -9.27
CA ALA A 136 7.40 0.84 -8.61
C ALA A 136 5.90 0.49 -8.72
N GLU A 137 5.60 -0.79 -8.57
CA GLU A 137 4.24 -1.30 -8.34
C GLU A 137 4.04 -1.44 -6.81
N LEU A 138 3.29 -0.52 -6.19
CA LEU A 138 3.27 -0.39 -4.73
C LEU A 138 2.40 -1.43 -4.02
N MET A 139 1.45 -2.10 -4.68
CA MET A 139 0.69 -3.16 -4.02
C MET A 139 1.63 -4.29 -3.59
N SER A 140 2.43 -4.84 -4.50
CA SER A 140 3.37 -5.92 -4.17
C SER A 140 4.60 -5.45 -3.40
N ARG A 141 5.11 -4.24 -3.68
CA ARG A 141 6.36 -3.74 -3.09
C ARG A 141 6.18 -3.14 -1.69
N LEU A 142 4.98 -2.66 -1.34
CA LEU A 142 4.73 -1.98 -0.07
C LEU A 142 3.44 -2.47 0.61
N PHE A 143 2.28 -2.26 0.00
CA PHE A 143 0.98 -2.38 0.69
C PHE A 143 0.59 -3.81 1.05
N ASN A 144 1.00 -4.81 0.28
CA ASN A 144 0.82 -6.23 0.64
C ASN A 144 1.86 -6.71 1.64
N GLN A 145 2.97 -5.99 1.83
CA GLN A 145 4.08 -6.41 2.69
C GLN A 145 3.97 -5.85 4.10
N VAL A 146 3.54 -4.60 4.26
CA VAL A 146 3.42 -3.98 5.59
C VAL A 146 2.46 -4.76 6.49
N PRO A 147 1.17 -4.97 6.13
CA PRO A 147 0.24 -5.68 7.01
C PRO A 147 0.63 -7.14 7.25
N ALA A 148 1.24 -7.83 6.26
CA ALA A 148 1.73 -9.20 6.42
C ALA A 148 2.84 -9.28 7.49
N ARG A 149 3.80 -8.34 7.46
CA ARG A 149 4.91 -8.30 8.41
C ARG A 149 4.42 -7.87 9.79
N VAL A 150 3.51 -6.90 9.86
CA VAL A 150 2.88 -6.47 11.12
C VAL A 150 2.10 -7.60 11.77
N LEU A 151 1.30 -8.36 11.01
CA LEU A 151 0.63 -9.55 11.53
C LEU A 151 1.63 -10.61 12.00
N ALA A 152 2.71 -10.87 11.25
CA ALA A 152 3.73 -11.81 11.68
C ALA A 152 4.36 -11.41 13.03
N MET A 153 4.61 -10.12 13.26
CA MET A 153 5.08 -9.59 14.54
C MET A 153 4.03 -9.75 15.64
N LEU A 154 2.77 -9.43 15.34
CA LEU A 154 1.66 -9.61 16.27
C LEU A 154 1.49 -11.07 16.73
N TYR A 155 1.69 -12.05 15.83
CA TYR A 155 1.69 -13.48 16.16
C TYR A 155 3.00 -13.98 16.81
N GLY A 156 4.05 -13.15 16.85
CA GLY A 156 5.37 -13.57 17.34
C GLY A 156 6.01 -14.66 16.47
N ILE A 157 5.78 -14.64 15.16
CA ILE A 157 6.34 -15.61 14.20
C ILE A 157 7.45 -14.99 13.33
N PRO A 158 8.37 -15.79 12.77
CA PRO A 158 9.45 -15.28 11.93
C PRO A 158 8.94 -14.56 10.68
N LYS A 159 9.61 -13.46 10.28
CA LYS A 159 9.30 -12.69 9.05
C LYS A 159 9.18 -13.53 7.79
N LYS A 160 9.98 -14.60 7.65
CA LYS A 160 9.92 -15.54 6.52
C LYS A 160 8.58 -16.28 6.39
N ASP A 161 7.85 -16.44 7.49
CA ASP A 161 6.54 -17.08 7.52
C ASP A 161 5.40 -16.11 7.13
N ALA A 162 5.66 -14.80 7.03
CA ALA A 162 4.66 -13.82 6.58
C ALA A 162 4.11 -14.11 5.16
N LEU A 163 4.91 -14.74 4.30
CA LEU A 163 4.44 -15.19 2.98
C LEU A 163 3.42 -16.34 3.07
N LYS A 164 3.52 -17.20 4.08
CA LYS A 164 2.54 -18.28 4.33
C LYS A 164 1.20 -17.70 4.75
N LEU A 165 1.22 -16.69 5.63
CA LEU A 165 0.04 -15.97 6.10
C LEU A 165 -0.77 -15.40 4.93
N ARG A 166 -0.09 -14.75 3.98
CA ARG A 166 -0.71 -14.24 2.75
C ARG A 166 -1.36 -15.35 1.95
N ARG A 167 -0.61 -16.42 1.63
CA ARG A 167 -1.12 -17.54 0.83
C ARG A 167 -2.39 -18.11 1.45
N TRP A 168 -2.39 -18.42 2.74
CA TRP A 168 -3.58 -18.97 3.41
C TRP A 168 -4.77 -18.03 3.36
N THR A 169 -4.54 -16.72 3.56
CA THR A 169 -5.62 -15.72 3.46
C THR A 169 -6.24 -15.70 2.08
N ASP A 170 -5.42 -15.66 1.02
CA ASP A 170 -5.89 -15.60 -0.37
C ASP A 170 -6.78 -16.81 -0.72
N VAL A 171 -6.41 -18.02 -0.27
CA VAL A 171 -7.22 -19.22 -0.57
C VAL A 171 -8.45 -19.35 0.33
N ILE A 172 -8.40 -18.88 1.58
CA ILE A 172 -9.57 -18.92 2.48
C ILE A 172 -10.64 -17.90 2.05
N LEU A 173 -10.24 -16.73 1.55
CA LEU A 173 -11.18 -15.74 1.03
C LEU A 173 -12.03 -16.30 -0.12
N MET A 174 -11.52 -17.28 -0.88
CA MET A 174 -12.28 -18.01 -1.89
C MET A 174 -13.59 -18.60 -1.33
N PHE A 175 -13.55 -19.12 -0.11
CA PHE A 175 -14.72 -19.70 0.56
C PHE A 175 -15.74 -18.65 1.01
N LEU A 176 -15.28 -17.44 1.35
CA LEU A 176 -16.12 -16.37 1.89
C LEU A 176 -16.78 -15.53 0.80
N VAL A 177 -16.06 -15.25 -0.29
CA VAL A 177 -16.46 -14.23 -1.28
C VAL A 177 -16.38 -14.69 -2.73
N GLY A 178 -16.11 -15.98 -2.97
CA GLY A 178 -15.88 -16.51 -4.30
C GLY A 178 -14.42 -16.30 -4.76
N ASN A 179 -14.11 -16.83 -5.95
CA ASN A 179 -12.73 -16.98 -6.35
C ASN A 179 -12.03 -15.66 -6.70
N LEU A 180 -11.08 -15.21 -5.87
CA LEU A 180 -10.29 -14.01 -6.10
C LEU A 180 -9.26 -14.16 -7.23
N ASP A 181 -8.80 -15.39 -7.47
CA ASP A 181 -7.82 -15.76 -8.49
C ASP A 181 -8.23 -17.10 -9.12
N PRO A 182 -8.54 -17.17 -10.43
CA PRO A 182 -8.89 -18.42 -11.11
C PRO A 182 -7.94 -19.60 -10.87
N ALA A 183 -6.67 -19.35 -10.52
CA ALA A 183 -5.70 -20.38 -10.16
C ALA A 183 -5.99 -21.10 -8.82
N ASN A 184 -6.76 -20.48 -7.92
CA ASN A 184 -7.13 -21.08 -6.64
C ASN A 184 -8.34 -22.00 -6.82
N THR A 185 -8.13 -23.29 -6.56
CA THR A 185 -9.20 -24.30 -6.61
C THR A 185 -9.77 -24.55 -5.22
N PRO A 186 -11.02 -25.06 -5.11
CA PRO A 186 -11.58 -25.46 -3.82
C PRO A 186 -10.72 -26.46 -3.02
N GLY A 187 -10.02 -27.37 -3.70
CA GLY A 187 -9.08 -28.30 -3.07
C GLY A 187 -7.86 -27.59 -2.48
N ALA A 188 -7.27 -26.64 -3.23
CA ALA A 188 -6.17 -25.82 -2.73
C ALA A 188 -6.61 -24.97 -1.52
N ALA A 189 -7.86 -24.52 -1.51
CA ALA A 189 -8.44 -23.75 -0.41
C ALA A 189 -8.61 -24.60 0.86
N ALA A 190 -9.13 -25.82 0.72
CA ALA A 190 -9.26 -26.77 1.83
C ALA A 190 -7.87 -27.11 2.42
N GLN A 191 -6.90 -27.41 1.55
CA GLN A 191 -5.51 -27.65 1.99
C GLN A 191 -4.90 -26.44 2.71
N GLY A 192 -5.09 -25.22 2.17
CA GLY A 192 -4.62 -24.00 2.82
C GLY A 192 -5.24 -23.78 4.21
N LEU A 193 -6.53 -24.09 4.36
CA LEU A 193 -7.23 -24.04 5.65
C LEU A 193 -6.67 -25.07 6.64
N GLU A 194 -6.35 -26.28 6.19
CA GLU A 194 -5.72 -27.32 7.02
C GLU A 194 -4.31 -26.93 7.46
N GLU A 195 -3.46 -26.50 6.52
CA GLU A 195 -2.09 -26.05 6.81
C GLU A 195 -2.08 -24.90 7.82
N MET A 196 -2.97 -23.93 7.65
CA MET A 196 -3.11 -22.79 8.57
C MET A 196 -3.49 -23.25 9.98
N TYR A 197 -4.51 -24.11 10.11
CA TYR A 197 -4.95 -24.61 11.41
C TYR A 197 -3.88 -25.48 12.08
N ALA A 198 -3.17 -26.31 11.32
CA ALA A 198 -2.04 -27.11 11.84
C ALA A 198 -0.90 -26.21 12.33
N TYR A 199 -0.56 -25.15 11.58
CA TYR A 199 0.47 -24.20 11.98
C TYR A 199 0.12 -23.48 13.28
N PHE A 200 -1.09 -22.92 13.37
CA PHE A 200 -1.53 -22.21 14.56
C PHE A 200 -1.76 -23.13 15.76
N GLY A 201 -2.22 -24.37 15.56
CA GLY A 201 -2.29 -25.38 16.60
C GLY A 201 -0.90 -25.66 17.22
N ASN A 202 0.10 -25.90 16.36
CA ASN A 202 1.49 -26.07 16.82
C ASN A 202 2.03 -24.80 17.52
N LEU A 203 1.65 -23.61 17.07
CA LEU A 203 2.06 -22.36 17.70
C LEU A 203 1.44 -22.19 19.09
N ILE A 204 0.16 -22.54 19.26
CA ILE A 204 -0.53 -22.53 20.55
C ILE A 204 0.17 -23.47 21.54
N GLU A 205 0.49 -24.71 21.14
CA GLU A 205 1.19 -25.65 22.01
C GLU A 205 2.56 -25.15 22.45
N ARG A 206 3.33 -24.57 21.52
CA ARG A 206 4.62 -23.94 21.85
C ARG A 206 4.46 -22.78 22.85
N ARG A 207 3.40 -21.97 22.72
CA ARG A 207 3.14 -20.84 23.62
C ARG A 207 2.55 -21.25 24.97
N ARG A 208 1.90 -22.41 25.06
CA ARG A 208 1.52 -23.02 26.35
C ARG A 208 2.76 -23.40 27.16
N GLN A 209 3.79 -23.93 26.49
CA GLN A 209 5.05 -24.33 27.14
C GLN A 209 6.00 -23.15 27.41
N ALA A 210 6.05 -22.18 26.49
CA ALA A 210 6.91 -21.01 26.60
C ALA A 210 6.17 -19.74 26.14
N PRO A 211 5.41 -19.09 27.04
CA PRO A 211 4.70 -17.85 26.73
C PRO A 211 5.64 -16.73 26.27
N ARG A 212 5.14 -15.86 25.39
CA ARG A 212 5.82 -14.65 24.91
C ARG A 212 4.89 -13.45 25.00
N ASP A 213 5.42 -12.27 24.71
CA ASP A 213 4.59 -11.08 24.55
C ASP A 213 4.03 -10.98 23.11
N ASP A 214 3.06 -11.85 22.78
CA ASP A 214 2.40 -11.85 21.47
C ASP A 214 0.89 -12.16 21.58
N LEU A 215 0.17 -12.00 20.46
CA LEU A 215 -1.27 -12.25 20.35
C LEU A 215 -1.65 -13.67 20.83
N VAL A 216 -0.86 -14.68 20.48
CA VAL A 216 -1.20 -16.08 20.79
C VAL A 216 -1.12 -16.32 22.29
N SER A 217 -0.05 -15.88 22.94
CA SER A 217 0.07 -15.95 24.40
C SER A 217 -1.00 -15.14 25.12
N ARG A 218 -1.37 -13.96 24.60
CA ARG A 218 -2.44 -13.13 25.18
C ARG A 218 -3.82 -13.78 25.05
N VAL A 219 -4.12 -14.43 23.94
CA VAL A 219 -5.36 -15.20 23.72
C VAL A 219 -5.42 -16.40 24.66
N ILE A 220 -4.31 -17.15 24.80
CA ILE A 220 -4.22 -18.26 25.77
C ILE A 220 -4.45 -17.77 27.20
N ALA A 221 -3.84 -16.65 27.59
CA ALA A 221 -3.97 -16.08 28.93
C ALA A 221 -5.35 -15.47 29.22
N ALA A 222 -6.15 -15.21 28.19
CA ALA A 222 -7.54 -14.75 28.31
C ALA A 222 -8.55 -15.91 28.33
N ALA A 223 -8.11 -17.13 28.07
CA ALA A 223 -8.95 -18.32 28.08
C ALA A 223 -9.52 -18.59 29.48
N GLY A 224 -10.83 -18.83 29.55
CA GLY A 224 -11.50 -19.30 30.77
C GLY A 224 -11.45 -20.84 30.88
N PRO A 225 -11.89 -21.40 32.03
CA PRO A 225 -11.91 -22.86 32.25
C PRO A 225 -12.67 -23.64 31.15
N ASP A 226 -13.73 -23.04 30.60
CA ASP A 226 -14.58 -23.66 29.58
C ASP A 226 -14.13 -23.37 28.13
N THR A 227 -13.01 -22.66 27.93
CA THR A 227 -12.55 -22.32 26.57
C THR A 227 -11.84 -23.51 25.94
N SER A 228 -12.42 -24.06 24.87
CA SER A 228 -11.82 -25.18 24.15
C SER A 228 -10.58 -24.76 23.35
N THR A 229 -9.68 -25.71 23.08
CA THR A 229 -8.53 -25.47 22.18
C THR A 229 -8.99 -25.05 20.78
N ASP A 230 -10.11 -25.60 20.31
CA ASP A 230 -10.68 -25.25 18.99
C ASP A 230 -11.17 -23.81 18.95
N ASP A 231 -11.74 -23.29 20.03
CA ASP A 231 -12.20 -21.90 20.09
C ASP A 231 -11.02 -20.91 20.11
N LEU A 232 -9.94 -21.24 20.83
CA LEU A 232 -8.69 -20.47 20.77
C LEU A 232 -8.11 -20.47 19.36
N LEU A 233 -8.00 -21.65 18.75
CA LEU A 233 -7.47 -21.82 17.41
C LEU A 233 -8.32 -21.06 16.38
N ALA A 234 -9.64 -21.11 16.50
CA ALA A 234 -10.56 -20.36 15.66
C ALA A 234 -10.33 -18.84 15.75
N GLN A 235 -10.10 -18.29 16.94
CA GLN A 235 -9.84 -16.84 17.09
C GLN A 235 -8.47 -16.43 16.55
N VAL A 236 -7.43 -17.25 16.80
CA VAL A 236 -6.09 -17.03 16.26
C VAL A 236 -6.12 -17.07 14.72
N ALA A 237 -6.82 -18.04 14.12
CA ALA A 237 -7.01 -18.13 12.68
C ALA A 237 -7.82 -16.95 12.11
N PHE A 238 -8.88 -16.53 12.80
CA PHE A 238 -9.75 -15.45 12.36
C PHE A 238 -9.00 -14.12 12.19
N VAL A 239 -8.10 -13.78 13.11
CA VAL A 239 -7.34 -12.51 13.05
C VAL A 239 -6.54 -12.39 11.76
N LEU A 240 -5.97 -13.49 11.25
CA LEU A 240 -5.20 -13.51 10.01
C LEU A 240 -6.10 -13.13 8.83
N VAL A 241 -7.23 -13.82 8.70
CA VAL A 241 -8.17 -13.63 7.58
C VAL A 241 -8.75 -12.21 7.61
N ALA A 242 -9.03 -11.68 8.81
CA ALA A 242 -9.64 -10.36 8.97
C ALA A 242 -8.66 -9.19 8.74
N GLY A 243 -7.42 -9.33 9.20
CA GLY A 243 -6.48 -8.21 9.33
C GLY A 243 -5.59 -7.94 8.12
N TYR A 244 -5.42 -8.91 7.22
CA TYR A 244 -4.43 -8.80 6.14
C TYR A 244 -4.96 -8.01 4.92
N THR A 245 -5.87 -8.62 4.16
CA THR A 245 -6.28 -8.12 2.83
C THR A 245 -6.95 -6.76 2.92
N THR A 246 -7.82 -6.55 3.92
CA THR A 246 -8.56 -5.30 4.10
C THR A 246 -7.65 -4.11 4.38
N SER A 247 -6.58 -4.30 5.16
CA SER A 247 -5.58 -3.25 5.44
C SER A 247 -4.76 -2.92 4.18
N ALA A 248 -4.22 -3.95 3.51
CA ALA A 248 -3.43 -3.79 2.30
C ALA A 248 -4.21 -3.06 1.18
N ASP A 249 -5.46 -3.43 0.97
CA ASP A 249 -6.33 -2.79 -0.01
C ASP A 249 -6.64 -1.34 0.33
N MET A 250 -6.91 -1.07 1.61
CA MET A 250 -7.25 0.28 2.05
C MET A 250 -6.07 1.24 1.91
N LEU A 251 -4.83 0.78 2.13
CA LEU A 251 -3.62 1.55 1.83
C LEU A 251 -3.51 1.90 0.34
N GLY A 252 -3.72 0.90 -0.54
CA GLY A 252 -3.70 1.10 -1.99
C GLY A 252 -4.78 2.07 -2.48
N ILE A 253 -6.02 1.89 -2.00
CA ILE A 253 -7.16 2.77 -2.31
C ILE A 253 -6.86 4.18 -1.81
N GLY A 254 -6.36 4.33 -0.58
CA GLY A 254 -6.03 5.62 0.00
C GLY A 254 -5.00 6.40 -0.83
N LEU A 255 -3.92 5.74 -1.26
CA LEU A 255 -2.95 6.37 -2.16
C LEU A 255 -3.59 6.77 -3.49
N TRP A 256 -4.40 5.89 -4.09
CA TRP A 256 -5.07 6.20 -5.35
C TRP A 256 -5.96 7.44 -5.23
N TYR A 257 -6.72 7.61 -4.15
CA TYR A 257 -7.52 8.82 -3.92
C TYR A 257 -6.66 10.08 -3.74
N LEU A 258 -5.54 10.00 -3.02
CA LEU A 258 -4.60 11.13 -2.91
C LEU A 258 -4.05 11.55 -4.29
N LEU A 259 -3.56 10.58 -5.08
CA LEU A 259 -2.93 10.87 -6.37
C LEU A 259 -3.92 11.30 -7.46
N THR A 260 -5.20 10.95 -7.33
CA THR A 260 -6.26 11.42 -8.23
C THR A 260 -6.90 12.74 -7.76
N ASN A 261 -6.52 13.24 -6.59
CA ASN A 261 -6.98 14.52 -6.03
C ASN A 261 -5.78 15.40 -5.63
N PRO A 262 -5.00 15.93 -6.59
CA PRO A 262 -3.73 16.61 -6.32
C PRO A 262 -3.88 17.82 -5.40
N ALA A 263 -5.01 18.53 -5.43
CA ALA A 263 -5.26 19.63 -4.49
C ALA A 263 -5.33 19.16 -3.02
N GLN A 264 -5.94 17.99 -2.77
CA GLN A 264 -6.01 17.38 -1.43
C GLN A 264 -4.63 16.86 -1.00
N LEU A 265 -3.88 16.24 -1.93
CA LEU A 265 -2.50 15.81 -1.66
C LEU A 265 -1.58 16.99 -1.31
N ASN A 266 -1.65 18.08 -2.07
CA ASN A 266 -0.85 19.28 -1.81
C ASN A 266 -1.19 19.90 -0.45
N ALA A 267 -2.48 19.94 -0.07
CA ALA A 267 -2.88 20.39 1.25
C ALA A 267 -2.31 19.50 2.36
N LEU A 268 -2.34 18.17 2.18
CA LEU A 268 -1.76 17.21 3.12
C LEU A 268 -0.23 17.33 3.24
N LEU A 269 0.47 17.58 2.12
CA LEU A 269 1.91 17.80 2.12
C LEU A 269 2.30 19.12 2.81
N ALA A 270 1.47 20.15 2.68
CA ALA A 270 1.67 21.44 3.33
C ALA A 270 1.35 21.39 4.84
N ASP A 271 0.39 20.56 5.26
CA ASP A 271 -0.02 20.40 6.64
C ASP A 271 -0.20 18.91 7.01
N GLY A 272 0.84 18.34 7.63
CA GLY A 272 0.83 16.95 8.08
C GLY A 272 -0.21 16.64 9.15
N SER A 273 -0.79 17.65 9.83
CA SER A 273 -1.89 17.41 10.79
C SER A 273 -3.16 16.87 10.11
N LEU A 274 -3.28 17.07 8.79
CA LEU A 274 -4.36 16.53 7.96
C LEU A 274 -4.27 15.03 7.69
N MET A 275 -3.19 14.35 8.10
CA MET A 275 -3.03 12.90 7.86
C MET A 275 -4.14 12.07 8.48
N LYS A 276 -4.46 12.31 9.75
CA LYS A 276 -5.53 11.58 10.47
C LYS A 276 -6.90 11.77 9.81
N PRO A 277 -7.38 13.01 9.55
CA PRO A 277 -8.68 13.17 8.89
C PRO A 277 -8.67 12.71 7.42
N ALA A 278 -7.52 12.74 6.73
CA ALA A 278 -7.38 12.11 5.42
C ALA A 278 -7.63 10.59 5.47
N ILE A 279 -7.06 9.89 6.46
CA ILE A 279 -7.28 8.44 6.66
C ILE A 279 -8.77 8.13 6.91
N GLU A 280 -9.45 8.90 7.75
CA GLU A 280 -10.89 8.72 7.96
C GLU A 280 -11.69 9.00 6.69
N GLU A 281 -11.32 9.99 5.88
CA GLU A 281 -11.99 10.24 4.60
C GLU A 281 -11.76 9.12 3.59
N MET A 282 -10.55 8.53 3.54
CA MET A 282 -10.27 7.35 2.69
C MET A 282 -11.17 6.17 3.09
N LEU A 283 -11.28 5.90 4.40
CA LEU A 283 -12.15 4.86 4.95
C LEU A 283 -13.63 5.11 4.65
N ARG A 284 -14.08 6.37 4.71
CA ARG A 284 -15.45 6.74 4.37
C ARG A 284 -15.72 6.53 2.89
N ILE A 285 -14.93 7.19 2.03
CA ILE A 285 -15.26 7.32 0.62
C ILE A 285 -15.20 5.98 -0.12
N ASP A 286 -14.27 5.11 0.24
CA ASP A 286 -14.08 3.84 -0.45
C ASP A 286 -13.54 2.74 0.47
N PRO A 287 -14.36 2.23 1.41
CA PRO A 287 -13.91 1.21 2.35
C PRO A 287 -13.57 -0.09 1.61
N SER A 288 -12.38 -0.65 1.87
CA SER A 288 -11.96 -1.93 1.26
C SER A 288 -12.96 -3.06 1.54
N GLY A 289 -13.56 -3.11 2.73
CA GLY A 289 -14.71 -3.96 3.04
C GLY A 289 -16.05 -3.27 2.77
N GLN A 290 -16.64 -3.51 1.60
CA GLN A 290 -17.82 -2.81 1.08
C GLN A 290 -19.10 -3.10 1.87
N PHE A 291 -19.29 -4.33 2.35
CA PHE A 291 -20.48 -4.73 3.10
C PHE A 291 -20.25 -5.87 4.12
N SER A 292 -21.23 -6.08 5.00
CA SER A 292 -21.29 -7.23 5.90
C SER A 292 -22.62 -7.94 5.73
N HIS A 293 -22.61 -9.25 5.92
CA HIS A 293 -23.83 -10.05 5.87
C HIS A 293 -24.47 -10.19 7.25
N ARG A 294 -25.77 -10.44 7.24
CA ARG A 294 -26.60 -10.82 8.38
C ARG A 294 -27.63 -11.86 7.93
N VAL A 295 -28.17 -12.60 8.88
CA VAL A 295 -29.40 -13.39 8.70
C VAL A 295 -30.50 -12.77 9.55
N VAL A 296 -31.67 -12.62 8.96
CA VAL A 296 -32.85 -12.10 9.66
C VAL A 296 -33.41 -13.16 10.60
N THR A 297 -33.60 -12.84 11.88
CA THR A 297 -34.05 -13.82 12.89
C THR A 297 -35.57 -13.92 13.05
N GLN A 298 -36.29 -12.91 12.54
CA GLN A 298 -37.75 -12.78 12.55
C GLN A 298 -38.19 -11.89 11.39
N ASP A 299 -39.44 -11.95 10.93
CA ASP A 299 -39.89 -11.06 9.85
C ASP A 299 -39.72 -9.56 10.23
N ILE A 300 -39.21 -8.75 9.30
CA ILE A 300 -38.96 -7.31 9.47
C ILE A 300 -39.59 -6.53 8.32
N GLU A 301 -40.48 -5.60 8.67
CA GLU A 301 -40.96 -4.58 7.73
C GLU A 301 -39.96 -3.41 7.66
N LEU A 302 -39.44 -3.13 6.47
CA LEU A 302 -38.50 -2.04 6.23
C LEU A 302 -38.78 -1.38 4.88
N ARG A 303 -39.14 -0.09 4.91
CA ARG A 303 -39.44 0.72 3.71
C ARG A 303 -40.42 0.05 2.73
N GLY A 304 -41.47 -0.58 3.27
CA GLY A 304 -42.51 -1.26 2.47
C GLY A 304 -42.07 -2.61 1.86
N GLN A 305 -40.95 -3.16 2.31
CA GLN A 305 -40.52 -4.52 2.00
C GLN A 305 -40.54 -5.38 3.26
N THR A 306 -40.95 -6.64 3.11
CA THR A 306 -40.89 -7.64 4.18
C THR A 306 -39.65 -8.51 4.00
N LEU A 307 -38.67 -8.36 4.89
CA LEU A 307 -37.55 -9.27 5.00
C LEU A 307 -38.00 -10.47 5.85
N ARG A 308 -37.94 -11.68 5.30
CA ARG A 308 -38.43 -12.88 5.98
C ARG A 308 -37.37 -13.48 6.89
N LYS A 309 -37.80 -14.13 7.96
CA LYS A 309 -36.91 -14.94 8.81
C LYS A 309 -36.09 -15.91 7.96
N GLY A 310 -34.78 -15.91 8.18
CA GLY A 310 -33.82 -16.74 7.44
C GLY A 310 -33.22 -16.06 6.21
N ASP A 311 -33.77 -14.92 5.77
CA ASP A 311 -33.21 -14.18 4.65
C ASP A 311 -31.80 -13.65 4.97
N LEU A 312 -30.92 -13.71 3.97
CA LEU A 312 -29.65 -13.00 4.02
C LEU A 312 -29.87 -11.51 3.76
N VAL A 313 -29.13 -10.68 4.49
CA VAL A 313 -29.13 -9.21 4.32
C VAL A 313 -27.69 -8.70 4.24
N TYR A 314 -27.40 -7.95 3.19
CA TYR A 314 -26.12 -7.34 2.90
C TYR A 314 -26.22 -5.87 3.26
N LEU A 315 -25.47 -5.49 4.29
CA LEU A 315 -25.42 -4.13 4.81
C LEU A 315 -24.34 -3.35 4.05
N ILE A 316 -24.73 -2.63 3.00
CA ILE A 316 -23.82 -2.00 2.03
C ILE A 316 -23.23 -0.71 2.60
N ARG A 317 -22.20 -0.85 3.44
CA ARG A 317 -21.49 0.27 4.06
C ARG A 317 -20.94 1.26 3.05
N ALA A 318 -20.40 0.78 1.93
CA ALA A 318 -19.88 1.65 0.88
C ALA A 318 -20.95 2.58 0.29
N ALA A 319 -22.20 2.09 0.15
CA ALA A 319 -23.34 2.88 -0.29
C ALA A 319 -23.81 3.86 0.80
N ALA A 320 -23.87 3.39 2.04
CA ALA A 320 -24.26 4.17 3.21
C ALA A 320 -23.28 5.33 3.49
N ASN A 321 -21.98 5.08 3.38
CA ASN A 321 -20.94 6.10 3.56
C ASN A 321 -20.97 7.20 2.48
N ARG A 322 -21.75 7.01 1.41
CA ARG A 322 -22.01 7.99 0.37
C ARG A 322 -23.49 8.38 0.27
N ASP A 323 -24.24 8.26 1.36
CA ASP A 323 -25.63 8.71 1.40
C ASP A 323 -25.72 10.24 1.52
N PRO A 324 -26.29 10.96 0.54
CA PRO A 324 -26.45 12.42 0.61
C PRO A 324 -27.38 12.87 1.74
N ALA A 325 -28.22 11.98 2.27
CA ALA A 325 -29.04 12.29 3.45
C ALA A 325 -28.21 12.43 4.74
N HIS A 326 -26.98 11.90 4.77
CA HIS A 326 -26.12 11.91 5.96
C HIS A 326 -24.81 12.68 5.77
N PHE A 327 -24.22 12.63 4.56
CA PHE A 327 -22.98 13.33 4.20
C PHE A 327 -23.24 14.34 3.08
N ALA A 328 -22.87 15.61 3.29
CA ALA A 328 -22.85 16.61 2.22
C ALA A 328 -21.77 16.27 1.19
N ASP A 329 -22.04 16.48 -0.11
CA ASP A 329 -21.15 16.12 -1.23
C ASP A 329 -20.49 14.74 -1.04
N PRO A 330 -21.29 13.66 -0.93
CA PRO A 330 -20.82 12.36 -0.44
C PRO A 330 -19.77 11.71 -1.36
N ASP A 331 -19.81 12.01 -2.65
CA ASP A 331 -18.92 11.45 -3.68
C ASP A 331 -17.60 12.23 -3.82
N ARG A 332 -17.45 13.38 -3.16
CA ARG A 332 -16.23 14.17 -3.18
C ARG A 332 -15.26 13.70 -2.09
N PHE A 333 -14.01 13.44 -2.49
CA PHE A 333 -12.90 13.21 -1.56
C PHE A 333 -12.49 14.52 -0.90
N ASN A 334 -12.69 14.60 0.42
CA ASN A 334 -12.38 15.79 1.20
C ASN A 334 -11.70 15.44 2.54
N ILE A 335 -10.38 15.64 2.63
CA ILE A 335 -9.61 15.33 3.85
C ILE A 335 -9.92 16.25 5.02
N GLN A 336 -10.65 17.35 4.79
CA GLN A 336 -11.06 18.32 5.80
C GLN A 336 -12.56 18.20 6.15
N ARG A 337 -13.18 17.06 5.83
CA ARG A 337 -14.60 16.83 6.12
C ARG A 337 -14.86 16.87 7.63
N ALA A 338 -15.69 17.81 8.08
CA ALA A 338 -16.01 17.99 9.49
C ALA A 338 -16.79 16.81 10.12
N LYS A 339 -17.80 16.28 9.42
CA LYS A 339 -18.60 15.12 9.85
C LYS A 339 -18.09 13.85 9.18
N ASN A 340 -17.49 12.94 9.95
CA ASN A 340 -16.90 11.71 9.42
C ASN A 340 -17.22 10.47 10.29
N ASP A 341 -18.48 10.34 10.70
CA ASP A 341 -19.04 9.18 11.42
C ASP A 341 -19.36 8.01 10.46
N HIS A 342 -18.37 7.65 9.65
CA HIS A 342 -18.49 6.61 8.64
C HIS A 342 -18.68 5.22 9.24
N LEU A 343 -19.23 4.29 8.46
CA LEU A 343 -19.48 2.91 8.87
C LEU A 343 -18.38 1.94 8.48
N ALA A 344 -17.22 2.36 7.97
CA ALA A 344 -16.17 1.48 7.44
C ALA A 344 -15.79 0.31 8.37
N PHE A 345 -15.74 0.56 9.69
CA PHE A 345 -15.45 -0.43 10.73
C PHE A 345 -16.68 -1.14 11.31
N GLY A 346 -17.85 -0.90 10.74
CA GLY A 346 -19.15 -1.34 11.25
C GLY A 346 -19.61 -0.56 12.48
N ARG A 347 -20.66 -1.07 13.13
CA ARG A 347 -21.26 -0.53 14.36
C ARG A 347 -21.80 -1.70 15.21
N GLY A 348 -22.10 -1.43 16.46
CA GLY A 348 -22.67 -2.41 17.39
C GLY A 348 -21.63 -3.38 17.95
N VAL A 349 -22.09 -4.52 18.44
CA VAL A 349 -21.25 -5.54 19.11
C VAL A 349 -20.13 -6.10 18.22
N HIS A 350 -20.32 -6.06 16.89
CA HIS A 350 -19.31 -6.48 15.90
C HIS A 350 -18.46 -5.33 15.35
N PHE A 351 -18.41 -4.17 16.03
CA PHE A 351 -17.46 -3.12 15.67
C PHE A 351 -16.04 -3.69 15.56
N CYS A 352 -15.32 -3.31 14.49
CA CYS A 352 -14.00 -3.84 14.18
C CYS A 352 -13.03 -3.74 15.37
N LEU A 353 -12.20 -4.77 15.58
CA LEU A 353 -11.13 -4.76 16.60
C LEU A 353 -9.86 -4.02 16.14
N GLY A 354 -9.61 -3.99 14.82
CA GLY A 354 -8.42 -3.41 14.22
C GLY A 354 -8.39 -1.90 13.87
N PRO A 355 -9.36 -1.02 14.19
CA PRO A 355 -9.28 0.38 13.76
C PRO A 355 -8.02 1.11 14.21
N ALA A 356 -7.58 0.89 15.46
CA ALA A 356 -6.36 1.50 15.98
C ALA A 356 -5.13 1.04 15.21
N LEU A 357 -5.06 -0.26 14.89
CA LEU A 357 -3.93 -0.84 14.15
C LEU A 357 -3.88 -0.29 12.73
N PHE A 358 -4.99 -0.32 11.99
CA PHE A 358 -5.04 0.21 10.64
C PHE A 358 -4.67 1.70 10.59
N ARG A 359 -5.20 2.51 11.51
CA ARG A 359 -4.88 3.94 11.57
C ARG A 359 -3.39 4.19 11.79
N LEU A 360 -2.76 3.42 12.69
CA LEU A 360 -1.32 3.49 12.93
C LEU A 360 -0.53 3.07 11.69
N GLU A 361 -0.90 1.95 11.05
CA GLU A 361 -0.28 1.49 9.80
C GLU A 361 -0.37 2.55 8.70
N ALA A 362 -1.57 3.07 8.45
CA ALA A 362 -1.81 4.08 7.42
C ALA A 362 -1.07 5.40 7.70
N GLU A 363 -1.07 5.87 8.96
CA GLU A 363 -0.36 7.07 9.37
C GLU A 363 1.14 6.94 9.10
N VAL A 364 1.76 5.83 9.52
CA VAL A 364 3.19 5.58 9.31
C VAL A 364 3.51 5.43 7.82
N VAL A 365 2.75 4.58 7.11
CA VAL A 365 3.01 4.29 5.68
C VAL A 365 2.87 5.53 4.83
N PHE A 366 1.78 6.29 4.96
CA PHE A 366 1.58 7.49 4.16
C PHE A 366 2.55 8.60 4.54
N SER A 367 2.82 8.82 5.83
CA SER A 367 3.78 9.85 6.25
C SER A 367 5.17 9.56 5.71
N SER A 368 5.67 8.33 5.81
CA SER A 368 6.98 7.97 5.28
C SER A 368 7.05 8.00 3.75
N LEU A 369 6.02 7.50 3.06
CA LEU A 369 5.97 7.52 1.60
C LEU A 369 5.96 8.94 1.05
N LEU A 370 5.09 9.81 1.58
CA LEU A 370 4.93 11.19 1.12
C LEU A 370 6.11 12.08 1.51
N LYS A 371 6.70 11.86 2.70
CA LYS A 371 7.92 12.57 3.11
C LYS A 371 9.10 12.24 2.20
N ARG A 372 9.25 10.97 1.79
CA ARG A 372 10.35 10.53 0.94
C ARG A 372 10.14 10.88 -0.53
N PHE A 373 8.91 10.79 -1.01
CA PHE A 373 8.56 10.97 -2.42
C PHE A 373 7.42 11.99 -2.56
N PRO A 374 7.63 13.27 -2.21
CA PRO A 374 6.56 14.27 -2.19
C PRO A 374 5.93 14.54 -3.56
N ASN A 375 6.67 14.24 -4.63
CA ASN A 375 6.24 14.45 -6.01
C ASN A 375 5.66 13.20 -6.66
N LEU A 376 5.48 12.09 -5.92
CA LEU A 376 5.03 10.83 -6.51
C LEU A 376 3.71 10.99 -7.29
N ARG A 377 3.56 10.25 -8.38
CA ARG A 377 2.35 10.28 -9.22
C ARG A 377 2.03 8.92 -9.83
N LEU A 378 0.78 8.75 -10.27
CA LEU A 378 0.38 7.58 -11.03
C LEU A 378 1.20 7.46 -12.33
N LEU A 379 1.65 6.25 -12.64
CA LEU A 379 2.33 5.97 -13.90
C LEU A 379 1.28 5.81 -15.01
N GLU A 380 1.07 6.84 -15.83
CA GLU A 380 -0.01 6.89 -16.84
C GLU A 380 -0.01 5.70 -17.80
N LYS A 381 1.17 5.21 -18.19
CA LYS A 381 1.32 4.06 -19.10
C LYS A 381 0.91 2.72 -18.48
N LYS A 382 0.71 2.67 -17.16
CA LYS A 382 0.31 1.46 -16.41
C LYS A 382 -0.79 1.82 -15.41
N PRO A 383 -2.03 2.04 -15.90
CA PRO A 383 -3.13 2.43 -15.05
C PRO A 383 -3.40 1.40 -13.95
N PRO A 384 -4.02 1.82 -12.83
CA PRO A 384 -4.38 0.92 -11.74
C PRO A 384 -5.29 -0.21 -12.25
N VAL A 385 -5.00 -1.44 -11.83
CA VAL A 385 -5.86 -2.59 -12.12
C VAL A 385 -6.63 -2.93 -10.86
N TRP A 386 -7.96 -2.78 -10.89
CA TRP A 386 -8.84 -3.16 -9.79
C TRP A 386 -9.17 -4.65 -9.83
N ARG A 387 -9.36 -5.28 -8.67
CA ARG A 387 -9.92 -6.62 -8.61
C ARG A 387 -11.42 -6.58 -8.84
N THR A 388 -11.91 -7.48 -9.68
CA THR A 388 -13.31 -7.54 -10.12
C THR A 388 -13.96 -8.90 -9.82
N SER A 389 -13.29 -9.73 -9.02
CA SER A 389 -13.70 -11.11 -8.70
C SER A 389 -14.80 -11.20 -7.65
N ASN A 390 -15.02 -10.16 -6.83
CA ASN A 390 -16.06 -10.15 -5.81
C ASN A 390 -16.47 -8.72 -5.45
N LEU A 391 -17.71 -8.54 -4.97
CA LEU A 391 -18.25 -7.24 -4.57
C LEU A 391 -17.94 -6.86 -3.11
N GLN A 392 -17.65 -7.84 -2.24
CA GLN A 392 -17.49 -7.59 -0.80
C GLN A 392 -16.20 -6.87 -0.46
N PHE A 393 -15.11 -7.26 -1.12
CA PHE A 393 -13.78 -6.69 -0.93
C PHE A 393 -13.33 -5.99 -2.19
N ARG A 394 -13.15 -4.68 -2.06
CA ARG A 394 -12.64 -3.80 -3.10
C ARG A 394 -11.16 -3.53 -2.84
N GLY A 395 -10.36 -3.60 -3.90
CA GLY A 395 -8.93 -3.36 -3.82
C GLY A 395 -8.24 -3.40 -5.17
N LEU A 396 -7.02 -2.90 -5.20
CA LEU A 396 -6.17 -2.85 -6.39
C LEU A 396 -5.36 -4.15 -6.51
N LYS A 397 -5.37 -4.75 -7.69
CA LYS A 397 -4.41 -5.81 -8.05
C LYS A 397 -3.01 -5.20 -8.25
N THR A 398 -2.93 -4.05 -8.91
CA THR A 398 -1.67 -3.32 -9.12
C THR A 398 -1.89 -1.81 -9.06
N LEU A 399 -0.90 -1.10 -8.53
CA LEU A 399 -0.82 0.36 -8.51
C LEU A 399 0.60 0.81 -8.86
N HIS A 400 0.80 1.24 -10.10
CA HIS A 400 2.11 1.69 -10.57
C HIS A 400 2.26 3.20 -10.39
N VAL A 401 3.40 3.60 -9.84
CA VAL A 401 3.73 5.02 -9.62
C VAL A 401 5.14 5.34 -10.11
N GLU A 402 5.34 6.59 -10.47
CA GLU A 402 6.64 7.23 -10.51
C GLU A 402 6.88 7.88 -9.15
N LEU A 403 7.90 7.44 -8.43
CA LEU A 403 8.25 7.94 -7.10
C LEU A 403 9.10 9.20 -7.17
N GLU A 404 9.98 9.24 -8.17
CA GLU A 404 10.84 10.40 -8.47
C GLU A 404 10.58 10.85 -9.91
N PRO A 405 9.40 11.42 -10.21
CA PRO A 405 9.09 11.82 -11.56
C PRO A 405 9.98 12.99 -11.98
N ILE A 406 10.49 12.91 -13.20
CA ILE A 406 11.04 14.08 -13.88
C ILE A 406 9.87 15.07 -14.09
N PRO A 407 10.01 16.36 -13.72
CA PRO A 407 8.96 17.35 -13.91
C PRO A 407 8.44 17.33 -15.35
N LYS A 408 7.12 17.31 -15.52
CA LYS A 408 6.49 17.38 -16.86
C LYS A 408 6.94 18.68 -17.53
N GLY A 409 7.64 18.55 -18.66
CA GLY A 409 8.18 19.69 -19.41
C GLY A 409 9.66 20.01 -19.15
N ALA A 410 10.35 19.32 -18.23
CA ALA A 410 11.79 19.50 -18.08
C ALA A 410 12.52 19.01 -19.34
N SER A 411 12.97 19.95 -20.18
CA SER A 411 13.75 19.64 -21.37
C SER A 411 15.09 19.02 -20.96
N ILE A 412 15.38 17.82 -21.46
CA ILE A 412 16.71 17.22 -21.30
C ILE A 412 17.63 17.85 -22.36
N GLN A 413 18.58 18.66 -21.91
CA GLN A 413 19.62 19.21 -22.78
C GLN A 413 20.91 18.40 -22.61
N ARG A 414 21.54 18.04 -23.73
CA ARG A 414 22.77 17.26 -23.77
C ARG A 414 23.89 18.08 -24.38
N CYS A 415 25.06 18.04 -23.77
CA CYS A 415 26.28 18.63 -24.30
C CYS A 415 27.31 17.53 -24.55
N PHE A 416 27.83 17.48 -25.76
CA PHE A 416 28.94 16.62 -26.17
C PHE A 416 30.22 17.45 -26.20
N SER A 417 31.34 16.92 -25.70
CA SER A 417 32.65 17.62 -25.70
C SER A 417 33.46 17.34 -26.95
N ALA A 418 32.88 16.68 -27.96
CA ALA A 418 33.56 16.24 -29.19
C ALA A 418 34.67 15.22 -28.96
N ALA A 419 34.73 14.61 -27.77
CA ALA A 419 35.64 13.52 -27.50
C ALA A 419 35.34 12.34 -28.46
N PRO A 420 36.35 11.73 -29.12
CA PRO A 420 36.14 10.74 -30.18
C PRO A 420 35.27 9.55 -29.76
N TRP A 421 35.34 9.18 -28.49
CA TRP A 421 34.63 8.05 -27.92
C TRP A 421 33.16 8.35 -27.56
N GLU A 422 32.72 9.61 -27.46
CA GLU A 422 31.31 9.93 -27.17
C GLU A 422 30.39 9.47 -28.32
N LYS A 423 30.89 9.48 -29.55
CA LYS A 423 30.16 9.04 -30.75
C LYS A 423 29.80 7.54 -30.71
N ASN A 424 30.67 6.72 -30.12
CA ASN A 424 30.55 5.26 -30.11
C ASN A 424 30.23 4.68 -28.72
N GLY A 425 30.39 5.47 -27.66
CA GLY A 425 30.25 5.06 -26.26
C GLY A 425 28.87 5.28 -25.65
N GLY A 426 27.93 5.90 -26.37
CA GLY A 426 26.54 6.05 -25.93
C GLY A 426 26.33 7.00 -24.74
N TYR A 427 27.22 7.97 -24.55
CA TYR A 427 27.11 8.98 -23.47
C TYR A 427 27.45 10.39 -23.98
N CYS A 428 27.12 11.41 -23.18
CA CYS A 428 27.46 12.81 -23.44
C CYS A 428 28.28 13.39 -22.27
N ARG A 429 29.13 14.38 -22.53
CA ARG A 429 29.95 15.07 -21.51
C ARG A 429 29.13 15.56 -20.32
N ALA A 430 28.01 16.21 -20.61
CA ALA A 430 27.14 16.77 -19.58
C ALA A 430 25.67 16.70 -20.01
N LEU A 431 24.79 16.54 -19.03
CA LEU A 431 23.35 16.49 -19.22
C LEU A 431 22.65 17.35 -18.17
N ARG A 432 21.69 18.17 -18.63
CA ARG A 432 20.84 19.02 -17.80
C ARG A 432 19.43 18.44 -17.70
N VAL A 433 18.91 18.35 -16.47
CA VAL A 433 17.50 18.06 -16.17
C VAL A 433 16.99 19.08 -15.16
N GLY A 434 16.10 19.97 -15.59
CA GLY A 434 15.66 21.08 -14.75
C GLY A 434 16.82 22.01 -14.41
N GLU A 435 17.09 22.18 -13.12
CA GLU A 435 18.23 22.95 -12.59
C GLU A 435 19.50 22.10 -12.44
N THR A 436 19.39 20.78 -12.40
CA THR A 436 20.57 19.94 -12.14
C THR A 436 21.34 19.62 -13.42
N ILE A 437 22.66 19.79 -13.37
CA ILE A 437 23.59 19.33 -14.40
C ILE A 437 24.54 18.32 -13.80
N VAL A 438 24.74 17.20 -14.49
CA VAL A 438 25.74 16.19 -14.17
C VAL A 438 26.69 16.00 -15.34
N THR A 439 27.97 15.78 -15.05
CA THR A 439 28.96 15.41 -16.07
C THR A 439 29.31 13.93 -15.99
N SER A 440 29.71 13.36 -17.12
CA SER A 440 30.44 12.08 -17.11
C SER A 440 31.85 12.29 -16.55
N GLY A 441 32.53 11.17 -16.23
CA GLY A 441 33.96 11.19 -15.94
C GLY A 441 34.75 11.82 -17.09
N THR A 442 35.65 12.73 -16.74
CA THR A 442 36.41 13.57 -17.67
C THR A 442 37.89 13.36 -17.49
N VAL A 443 38.54 12.90 -18.56
CA VAL A 443 39.99 12.79 -18.70
C VAL A 443 40.50 13.95 -19.57
N ALA A 444 41.80 14.23 -19.49
CA ALA A 444 42.42 15.35 -20.16
C ALA A 444 42.80 15.00 -21.61
N PHE A 445 42.08 15.54 -22.59
CA PHE A 445 42.39 15.34 -24.00
C PHE A 445 42.61 16.66 -24.77
N ASP A 446 43.43 16.58 -25.81
CA ASP A 446 43.68 17.67 -26.77
C ASP A 446 42.52 17.85 -27.76
N GLU A 447 42.60 18.83 -28.65
CA GLU A 447 41.56 19.11 -29.65
C GLU A 447 41.34 17.96 -30.65
N GLN A 448 42.31 17.05 -30.79
CA GLN A 448 42.24 15.85 -31.63
C GLN A 448 41.73 14.62 -30.86
N GLY A 449 41.54 14.74 -29.54
CA GLY A 449 41.07 13.68 -28.66
C GLY A 449 42.16 12.72 -28.17
N ASN A 450 43.45 13.08 -28.29
CA ASN A 450 44.56 12.32 -27.70
C ASN A 450 44.78 12.74 -26.24
N PRO A 451 45.43 11.90 -25.42
CA PRO A 451 45.83 12.28 -24.08
C PRO A 451 46.65 13.58 -24.06
N TYR A 452 46.25 14.51 -23.20
CA TYR A 452 46.91 15.80 -23.01
C TYR A 452 47.88 15.73 -21.83
N ALA A 453 49.13 16.15 -22.02
CA ALA A 453 50.16 16.21 -20.98
C ALA A 453 50.28 14.90 -20.16
N SER A 454 50.58 13.79 -20.83
CA SER A 454 50.55 12.43 -20.25
C SER A 454 51.43 12.22 -19.00
N ASP A 455 52.37 13.12 -18.73
CA ASP A 455 53.31 13.10 -17.61
C ASP A 455 53.07 14.19 -16.56
N ASP A 456 52.08 15.07 -16.74
CA ASP A 456 51.79 16.19 -15.86
C ASP A 456 50.35 16.16 -15.34
N VAL A 457 50.19 15.66 -14.12
CA VAL A 457 48.89 15.54 -13.45
C VAL A 457 48.25 16.90 -13.13
N TYR A 458 49.05 17.97 -12.94
CA TYR A 458 48.52 19.31 -12.71
C TYR A 458 47.86 19.83 -13.99
N LEU A 459 48.57 19.73 -15.12
CA LEU A 459 48.04 20.13 -16.43
C LEU A 459 46.83 19.29 -16.85
N GLN A 460 46.83 17.98 -16.57
CA GLN A 460 45.65 17.14 -16.79
C GLN A 460 44.46 17.57 -15.93
N THR A 461 44.68 17.83 -14.64
CA THR A 461 43.62 18.29 -13.72
C THR A 461 42.98 19.58 -14.24
N ARG A 462 43.82 20.56 -14.62
CA ARG A 462 43.39 21.82 -15.24
C ARG A 462 42.55 21.57 -16.49
N ARG A 463 43.04 20.74 -17.40
CA ARG A 463 42.35 20.44 -18.67
C ARG A 463 41.01 19.74 -18.45
N CYS A 464 40.92 18.79 -17.51
CA CYS A 464 39.65 18.15 -17.16
C CYS A 464 38.60 19.17 -16.71
N LEU A 465 38.99 20.10 -15.82
CA LEU A 465 38.10 21.15 -15.31
C LEU A 465 37.66 22.13 -16.40
N GLU A 466 38.56 22.47 -17.33
CA GLU A 466 38.24 23.33 -18.47
C GLU A 466 37.25 22.66 -19.45
N ILE A 467 37.41 21.37 -19.72
CA ILE A 467 36.47 20.58 -20.53
C ILE A 467 35.09 20.54 -19.86
N ILE A 468 35.06 20.34 -18.53
CA ILE A 468 33.83 20.38 -17.73
C ILE A 468 33.17 21.76 -17.84
N GLU A 469 33.90 22.84 -17.60
CA GLU A 469 33.35 24.21 -17.65
C GLU A 469 32.85 24.58 -19.04
N ALA A 470 33.53 24.14 -20.11
CA ALA A 470 33.03 24.33 -21.47
C ALA A 470 31.67 23.65 -21.70
N ALA A 471 31.47 22.46 -21.13
CA ALA A 471 30.19 21.76 -21.20
C ALA A 471 29.10 22.44 -20.35
N LEU A 472 29.46 22.92 -19.16
CA LEU A 472 28.56 23.69 -18.29
C LEU A 472 28.06 24.97 -18.98
N LYS A 473 28.97 25.72 -19.62
CA LYS A 473 28.64 26.95 -20.38
C LYS A 473 27.63 26.69 -21.50
N ARG A 474 27.78 25.58 -22.22
CA ARG A 474 26.81 25.16 -23.26
C ARG A 474 25.44 24.77 -22.70
N LEU A 475 25.36 24.41 -21.41
CA LEU A 475 24.11 24.11 -20.71
C LEU A 475 23.57 25.31 -19.90
N GLY A 476 24.16 26.50 -20.07
CA GLY A 476 23.69 27.75 -19.48
C GLY A 476 24.09 27.96 -18.02
N THR A 477 25.20 27.37 -17.58
CA THR A 477 25.79 27.63 -16.24
C THR A 477 27.31 27.75 -16.35
N ASP A 478 28.01 27.96 -15.23
CA ASP A 478 29.48 28.01 -15.20
C ASP A 478 30.04 27.36 -13.93
N ARG A 479 31.36 27.45 -13.76
CA ARG A 479 32.07 26.84 -12.63
C ARG A 479 31.61 27.33 -11.26
N THR A 480 31.08 28.55 -11.15
CA THR A 480 30.59 29.12 -9.87
C THR A 480 29.36 28.39 -9.32
N ARG A 481 28.73 27.56 -10.15
CA ARG A 481 27.58 26.73 -9.77
C ARG A 481 27.89 25.25 -9.65
N VAL A 482 29.17 24.87 -9.74
CA VAL A 482 29.59 23.50 -9.41
C VAL A 482 29.48 23.34 -7.90
N ILE A 483 28.67 22.36 -7.47
CA ILE A 483 28.41 22.10 -6.05
C ILE A 483 29.21 20.91 -5.53
N ALA A 484 29.63 20.02 -6.42
CA ALA A 484 30.43 18.86 -6.07
C ALA A 484 31.39 18.46 -7.19
N THR A 485 32.59 17.98 -6.82
CA THR A 485 33.51 17.27 -7.71
C THR A 485 33.93 15.93 -7.13
N ARG A 486 34.06 14.91 -7.98
CA ARG A 486 34.67 13.61 -7.65
C ARG A 486 35.87 13.40 -8.53
N MET A 487 37.03 13.19 -7.92
CA MET A 487 38.30 13.06 -8.62
C MET A 487 38.88 11.67 -8.36
N TYR A 488 39.38 11.04 -9.42
CA TYR A 488 39.95 9.70 -9.39
C TYR A 488 41.38 9.78 -9.90
N THR A 489 42.35 9.25 -9.16
CA THR A 489 43.76 9.24 -9.55
C THR A 489 44.37 7.86 -9.38
N THR A 490 45.27 7.47 -10.30
CA THR A 490 46.01 6.20 -10.19
C THR A 490 47.12 6.25 -9.14
N ASN A 491 47.52 7.46 -8.72
CA ASN A 491 48.55 7.65 -7.71
C ASN A 491 48.19 8.79 -6.76
N VAL A 492 47.74 8.43 -5.56
CA VAL A 492 47.33 9.39 -4.51
C VAL A 492 48.45 10.35 -4.08
N LYS A 493 49.72 10.05 -4.37
CA LYS A 493 50.85 10.96 -4.09
C LYS A 493 50.79 12.25 -4.92
N TRP A 494 50.04 12.27 -6.02
CA TRP A 494 49.78 13.47 -6.84
C TRP A 494 48.76 14.44 -6.22
N TRP A 495 48.22 14.12 -5.05
CA TRP A 495 47.24 14.98 -4.37
C TRP A 495 47.65 16.46 -4.28
N PRO A 496 48.89 16.84 -3.92
CA PRO A 496 49.27 18.25 -3.84
C PRO A 496 49.10 18.99 -5.17
N GLN A 497 49.50 18.38 -6.28
CA GLN A 497 49.36 18.95 -7.63
C GLN A 497 47.90 19.04 -8.08
N ILE A 498 47.12 17.98 -7.85
CA ILE A 498 45.68 17.95 -8.18
C ILE A 498 44.93 19.02 -7.36
N ALA A 499 45.20 19.10 -6.06
CA ALA A 499 44.60 20.07 -5.15
C ALA A 499 44.97 21.51 -5.52
N GLN A 500 46.22 21.74 -5.97
CA GLN A 500 46.64 23.05 -6.45
C GLN A 500 45.84 23.48 -7.68
N ALA A 501 45.77 22.64 -8.73
CA ALA A 501 45.02 22.93 -9.93
C ALA A 501 43.53 23.16 -9.66
N HIS A 502 42.93 22.35 -8.77
CA HIS A 502 41.53 22.47 -8.37
C HIS A 502 41.26 23.76 -7.60
N LYS A 503 42.11 24.10 -6.62
CA LYS A 503 42.03 25.34 -5.85
C LYS A 503 42.10 26.57 -6.75
N GLU A 504 43.08 26.61 -7.65
CA GLU A 504 43.24 27.72 -8.60
C GLU A 504 42.07 27.84 -9.58
N PHE A 505 41.41 26.72 -9.92
CA PHE A 505 40.26 26.73 -10.81
C PHE A 505 38.98 27.24 -10.12
N PHE A 506 38.74 26.83 -8.88
CA PHE A 506 37.54 27.14 -8.10
C PHE A 506 37.73 28.26 -7.08
N GLU A 507 38.77 29.07 -7.21
CA GLU A 507 39.04 30.17 -6.29
C GLU A 507 37.80 31.08 -6.13
N GLY A 508 37.29 31.19 -4.90
CA GLY A 508 36.10 31.98 -4.56
C GLY A 508 34.75 31.31 -4.87
N CYS A 509 34.75 30.04 -5.28
CA CYS A 509 33.55 29.24 -5.54
C CYS A 509 33.79 27.74 -5.29
N GLU A 510 34.34 27.41 -4.12
CA GLU A 510 34.83 26.07 -3.79
C GLU A 510 33.69 25.03 -3.71
N PRO A 511 33.73 23.94 -4.52
CA PRO A 511 32.75 22.87 -4.44
C PRO A 511 33.08 21.88 -3.33
N THR A 512 32.07 21.12 -2.87
CA THR A 512 32.34 19.91 -2.08
C THR A 512 33.16 18.93 -2.90
N THR A 513 34.22 18.36 -2.36
CA THR A 513 35.21 17.64 -3.18
C THR A 513 35.64 16.34 -2.52
N MET A 514 35.71 15.28 -3.32
CA MET A 514 36.26 13.97 -2.94
C MET A 514 37.37 13.58 -3.92
N LEU A 515 38.46 13.01 -3.41
CA LEU A 515 39.49 12.37 -4.22
C LEU A 515 39.68 10.91 -3.79
N LEU A 516 39.71 10.00 -4.78
CA LEU A 516 39.87 8.56 -4.58
C LEU A 516 41.08 8.04 -5.37
N GLY A 517 41.84 7.16 -4.74
CA GLY A 517 42.83 6.34 -5.44
C GLY A 517 42.14 5.19 -6.18
N VAL A 518 42.43 5.03 -7.47
CA VAL A 518 41.93 3.92 -8.31
C VAL A 518 43.09 3.09 -8.84
N LYS A 519 42.81 1.83 -9.23
CA LYS A 519 43.85 0.92 -9.73
C LYS A 519 44.39 1.32 -11.11
N ALA A 520 43.54 1.82 -11.98
CA ALA A 520 43.87 2.23 -13.34
C ALA A 520 42.76 3.15 -13.91
N LEU A 521 43.11 3.96 -14.90
CA LEU A 521 42.17 4.64 -15.79
C LEU A 521 42.14 3.94 -17.16
N ILE A 522 41.31 4.44 -18.08
CA ILE A 522 41.05 3.78 -19.38
C ILE A 522 42.31 3.60 -20.24
N THR A 523 43.32 4.47 -20.08
CA THR A 523 44.67 4.31 -20.64
C THR A 523 45.71 4.77 -19.59
N PRO A 524 46.97 4.29 -19.68
CA PRO A 524 48.01 4.70 -18.73
C PRO A 524 48.42 6.18 -18.87
N ASP A 525 48.14 6.81 -20.01
CA ASP A 525 48.44 8.22 -20.27
C ASP A 525 47.54 9.19 -19.49
N TYR A 526 46.40 8.71 -18.96
CA TYR A 526 45.54 9.49 -18.09
C TYR A 526 45.92 9.28 -16.63
N LEU A 527 46.15 10.39 -15.94
CA LEU A 527 46.60 10.42 -14.54
C LEU A 527 45.46 10.77 -13.58
N VAL A 528 44.43 11.46 -14.07
CA VAL A 528 43.27 11.90 -13.30
C VAL A 528 41.99 11.86 -14.14
N GLU A 529 40.88 11.49 -13.51
CA GLU A 529 39.53 11.60 -14.07
C GLU A 529 38.64 12.38 -13.11
N ILE A 530 37.83 13.32 -13.63
CA ILE A 530 37.00 14.22 -12.82
C ILE A 530 35.54 14.18 -13.27
N GLU A 531 34.63 14.04 -12.30
CA GLU A 531 33.21 14.31 -12.45
C GLU A 531 32.83 15.58 -11.70
N ALA A 532 31.83 16.30 -12.22
CA ALA A 532 31.24 17.45 -11.56
C ALA A 532 29.71 17.38 -11.56
N GLN A 533 29.11 17.94 -10.51
CA GLN A 533 27.68 18.22 -10.43
C GLN A 533 27.50 19.73 -10.24
N ALA A 534 26.61 20.33 -11.02
CA ALA A 534 26.34 21.75 -11.00
C ALA A 534 24.83 22.06 -10.96
N GLN A 535 24.51 23.28 -10.57
CA GLN A 535 23.15 23.85 -10.68
C GLN A 535 23.11 24.88 -11.81
N ALA A 536 22.00 24.94 -12.52
CA ALA A 536 21.69 25.94 -13.52
C ALA A 536 20.53 26.80 -13.02
N PRO A 537 20.48 28.10 -13.37
CA PRO A 537 19.30 28.93 -13.10
C PRO A 537 18.05 28.29 -13.70
N GLU A 538 16.89 28.45 -13.04
CA GLU A 538 15.59 28.05 -13.61
C GLU A 538 15.51 28.50 -15.07
N ALA A 539 15.14 27.56 -15.95
CA ALA A 539 14.79 27.92 -17.31
C ALA A 539 13.56 28.83 -17.21
N ARG A 540 13.74 30.14 -17.43
CA ARG A 540 12.58 31.04 -17.52
C ARG A 540 11.68 30.53 -18.64
N PRO A 541 10.37 30.37 -18.38
CA PRO A 541 9.42 29.82 -19.35
C PRO A 541 9.35 30.63 -20.64
#